data_AF-A0A4Z2CYP5-F1
#
_entry.id   AF-A0A4Z2CYP5-F1
#
_cell.length_a   1.000
_cell.length_b   1.000
_cell.length_c   1.000
_cell.angle_alpha   90.00
_cell.angle_beta   90.00
_cell.angle_gamma   90.00
#
_symmetry.space_group_name_H-M   'P 1'
#
loop_
_entity.id
_entity.type
_entity.pdbx_description
1 polymer ?
#
loop_
_entity_poly.entity_id
_entity_poly.type
_entity_poly.pdbx_seq_one_letter_code
_entity_poly.pdbx_strand_id
1 'polypeptide(L)'
;MSNIYVTEPATYGKVILKTTVGEIEIELWSKETPKACRNFVQLCMEGYYDDTSFHRLVRGFIVQGGDPTGTGEGGESIYGQPFKTEIHSRLSFNRRGLVGMACLDENMNGSQFFFTLGPATELTGKHTLFGRVAGETLFNMLRLGEGDVGRNEKPLRLHRIVSTSVILNPYDDIEPRQRPKQIVKSNSEDEVKVTAKATKNFSLLSFGEEAEEEEEVVNTVVEKFRQKGKSAHDLLSDPRLSSIPVTVTDEDTESVNRAKFELDKEIQERQRRRETAHLQEDEAKAKRIEMLRHEAEELRRQIALSKHAEKNKQSKEKEELERKAREAQEQKEQEEAALARWEAKQKSQLDGDSKTSQPLVDDLDTFSADFASYKAKSKKAVKVRQWLVFTSYIMDCNYDCYLIKLKYLINFFISWSWMV
;
A
#
# COMPACT_ATOMS: atom_id res chain seq x y z
N MET A 1 48.95 -6.64 -10.33
CA MET A 1 47.76 -5.77 -10.15
C MET A 1 46.58 -6.49 -10.78
N SER A 2 45.63 -6.96 -9.98
CA SER A 2 44.41 -7.59 -10.50
C SER A 2 43.54 -6.50 -11.12
N ASN A 3 43.42 -6.52 -12.45
CA ASN A 3 42.55 -5.59 -13.18
C ASN A 3 41.08 -6.03 -13.00
N ILE A 4 40.47 -5.64 -11.90
CA ILE A 4 39.02 -5.74 -11.70
C ILE A 4 38.41 -4.41 -12.15
N TYR A 5 37.87 -4.40 -13.37
CA TYR A 5 37.17 -3.22 -13.89
C TYR A 5 35.72 -3.22 -13.37
N VAL A 6 35.41 -2.28 -12.48
CA VAL A 6 34.02 -1.99 -12.10
C VAL A 6 33.47 -0.99 -13.11
N THR A 7 32.58 -1.45 -13.98
CA THR A 7 31.96 -0.65 -15.06
C THR A 7 30.75 0.18 -14.59
N GLU A 8 30.32 -0.04 -13.35
CA GLU A 8 29.15 0.60 -12.76
C GLU A 8 29.43 2.06 -12.38
N PRO A 9 28.45 2.95 -12.53
CA PRO A 9 28.58 4.34 -12.08
C PRO A 9 28.62 4.44 -10.55
N ALA A 10 29.16 5.56 -10.07
CA ALA A 10 29.16 5.90 -8.65
C ALA A 10 27.73 6.09 -8.13
N THR A 11 27.47 5.55 -6.94
CA THR A 11 26.20 5.70 -6.22
C THR A 11 26.12 7.05 -5.52
N TYR A 12 24.90 7.57 -5.36
CA TYR A 12 24.62 8.81 -4.64
C TYR A 12 23.28 8.65 -3.90
N GLY A 13 23.36 8.37 -2.60
CA GLY A 13 22.23 8.05 -1.73
C GLY A 13 22.45 6.76 -0.96
N LYS A 14 22.13 6.74 0.33
CA LYS A 14 22.29 5.56 1.20
C LYS A 14 21.11 5.41 2.16
N VAL A 15 20.49 4.22 2.17
CA VAL A 15 19.33 3.87 3.00
C VAL A 15 19.61 2.55 3.72
N ILE A 16 19.27 2.45 5.00
CA ILE A 16 19.32 1.21 5.78
C ILE A 16 17.90 0.71 5.99
N LEU A 17 17.67 -0.55 5.59
CA LEU A 17 16.49 -1.33 5.95
C LEU A 17 16.84 -2.22 7.13
N LYS A 18 16.18 -2.03 8.28
CA LYS A 18 16.27 -2.96 9.40
C LYS A 18 15.25 -4.06 9.18
N THR A 19 15.72 -5.28 8.93
CA THR A 19 14.85 -6.44 8.72
C THR A 19 14.96 -7.42 9.87
N THR A 20 14.05 -8.39 9.94
CA THR A 20 14.10 -9.48 10.94
C THR A 20 15.38 -10.32 10.88
N VAL A 21 16.10 -10.27 9.74
CA VAL A 21 17.29 -11.09 9.49
C VAL A 21 18.59 -10.31 9.72
N GLY A 22 18.48 -8.99 9.84
CA GLY A 22 19.60 -8.06 10.03
C GLY A 22 19.39 -6.76 9.29
N GLU A 23 20.38 -5.89 9.38
CA GLU A 23 20.40 -4.61 8.67
C GLU A 23 20.90 -4.81 7.24
N ILE A 24 20.23 -4.17 6.28
CA ILE A 24 20.57 -4.19 4.87
C ILE A 24 20.78 -2.75 4.43
N GLU A 25 22.02 -2.43 4.03
CA GLU A 25 22.36 -1.13 3.51
C GLU A 25 22.23 -1.12 1.98
N ILE A 26 21.48 -0.15 1.46
CA ILE A 26 21.23 0.03 0.05
C ILE A 26 21.85 1.35 -0.38
N GLU A 27 22.74 1.28 -1.35
CA GLU A 27 23.26 2.42 -2.08
C GLU A 27 22.45 2.65 -3.37
N LEU A 28 22.13 3.90 -3.65
CA LEU A 28 21.20 4.27 -4.73
C LEU A 28 21.93 4.93 -5.90
N TRP A 29 21.44 4.69 -7.13
CA TRP A 29 21.89 5.38 -8.35
C TRP A 29 20.93 6.52 -8.70
N SER A 30 20.95 7.57 -7.88
CA SER A 30 19.99 8.70 -8.00
C SER A 30 20.17 9.56 -9.26
N LYS A 31 21.33 9.48 -9.94
CA LYS A 31 21.58 10.17 -11.22
C LYS A 31 20.99 9.40 -12.40
N GLU A 32 21.14 8.08 -12.41
CA GLU A 32 20.68 7.20 -13.48
C GLU A 32 19.17 6.93 -13.40
N THR A 33 18.63 6.73 -12.19
CA THR A 33 17.21 6.41 -11.97
C THR A 33 16.55 7.38 -10.98
N PRO A 34 16.36 8.65 -11.35
CA PRO A 34 15.94 9.69 -10.40
C PRO A 34 14.51 9.46 -9.89
N LYS A 35 13.59 8.97 -10.72
CA LYS A 35 12.18 8.80 -10.29
C LYS A 35 12.03 7.64 -9.33
N ALA A 36 12.72 6.53 -9.59
CA ALA A 36 12.70 5.35 -8.73
C ALA A 36 13.39 5.64 -7.38
N CYS A 37 14.58 6.25 -7.40
CA CYS A 37 15.29 6.61 -6.17
C CYS A 37 14.50 7.59 -5.32
N ARG A 38 13.89 8.63 -5.93
CA ARG A 38 13.03 9.58 -5.22
C ARG A 38 11.83 8.88 -4.57
N ASN A 39 11.14 8.02 -5.31
CA ASN A 39 10.01 7.24 -4.79
C ASN A 39 10.43 6.38 -3.59
N PHE A 40 11.56 5.69 -3.71
CA PHE A 40 12.07 4.83 -2.64
C PHE A 40 12.46 5.62 -1.38
N VAL A 41 13.24 6.69 -1.52
CA VAL A 41 13.69 7.52 -0.38
C VAL A 41 12.50 8.15 0.33
N GLN A 42 11.54 8.70 -0.41
CA GLN A 42 10.35 9.30 0.19
C GLN A 42 9.47 8.26 0.91
N LEU A 43 9.26 7.07 0.35
CA LEU A 43 8.51 6.00 1.02
C LEU A 43 9.23 5.51 2.29
N CYS A 44 10.56 5.50 2.32
CA CYS A 44 11.33 5.23 3.53
C CYS A 44 11.15 6.34 4.57
N MET A 45 11.18 7.61 4.18
CA MET A 45 10.94 8.74 5.10
C MET A 45 9.52 8.75 5.66
N GLU A 46 8.54 8.30 4.87
CA GLU A 46 7.14 8.14 5.28
C GLU A 46 6.92 6.93 6.22
N GLY A 47 7.93 6.07 6.42
CA GLY A 47 7.79 4.80 7.15
C GLY A 47 6.85 3.81 6.47
N TYR A 48 6.64 3.94 5.15
CA TYR A 48 5.69 3.13 4.39
C TYR A 48 6.07 1.64 4.34
N TYR A 49 7.38 1.35 4.41
CA TYR A 49 7.89 -0.02 4.41
C TYR A 49 7.96 -0.64 5.80
N ASP A 50 7.57 0.07 6.86
CA ASP A 50 7.58 -0.47 8.21
C ASP A 50 6.55 -1.60 8.33
N ASP A 51 6.94 -2.70 8.98
CA ASP A 51 6.23 -3.98 9.09
C ASP A 51 5.82 -4.67 7.77
N THR A 52 6.38 -4.25 6.63
CA THR A 52 6.09 -4.89 5.34
C THR A 52 6.81 -6.24 5.20
N SER A 53 6.12 -7.25 4.66
CA SER A 53 6.66 -8.62 4.52
C SER A 53 7.17 -8.92 3.11
N PHE A 54 8.18 -9.78 3.01
CA PHE A 54 8.61 -10.37 1.74
C PHE A 54 7.65 -11.50 1.35
N HIS A 55 6.77 -11.23 0.38
CA HIS A 55 5.67 -12.14 0.04
C HIS A 55 6.04 -13.18 -1.02
N ARG A 56 7.09 -12.95 -1.81
CA ARG A 56 7.53 -13.85 -2.88
C ARG A 56 9.04 -14.10 -2.82
N LEU A 57 9.41 -15.37 -2.86
CA LEU A 57 10.79 -15.85 -2.80
C LEU A 57 11.00 -16.93 -3.87
N VAL A 58 11.87 -16.65 -4.83
CA VAL A 58 12.36 -17.61 -5.82
C VAL A 58 13.83 -17.89 -5.53
N ARG A 59 14.13 -19.12 -5.07
CA ARG A 59 15.47 -19.52 -4.65
C ARG A 59 16.49 -19.30 -5.78
N GLY A 60 17.57 -18.58 -5.47
CA GLY A 60 18.65 -18.28 -6.42
C GLY A 60 18.32 -17.21 -7.47
N PHE A 61 17.09 -16.69 -7.49
CA PHE A 61 16.67 -15.69 -8.47
C PHE A 61 16.35 -14.35 -7.79
N ILE A 62 15.18 -14.22 -7.17
CA ILE A 62 14.70 -12.96 -6.58
C ILE A 62 13.98 -13.14 -5.25
N VAL A 63 14.07 -12.12 -4.41
CA VAL A 63 13.21 -11.92 -3.22
C VAL A 63 12.44 -10.63 -3.42
N GLN A 64 11.10 -10.69 -3.41
CA GLN A 64 10.24 -9.53 -3.67
C GLN A 64 9.52 -9.08 -2.39
N GLY A 65 9.45 -7.76 -2.21
CA GLY A 65 8.83 -7.09 -1.07
C GLY A 65 8.34 -5.69 -1.44
N GLY A 66 8.07 -4.86 -0.44
CA GLY A 66 7.58 -3.49 -0.64
C GLY A 66 6.07 -3.38 -0.91
N ASP A 67 5.32 -4.42 -0.60
CA ASP A 67 3.85 -4.41 -0.60
C ASP A 67 3.33 -4.33 0.85
N PRO A 68 2.60 -3.26 1.23
CA PRO A 68 2.01 -3.16 2.56
C PRO A 68 0.87 -4.16 2.80
N THR A 69 0.18 -4.62 1.76
CA THR A 69 -0.91 -5.61 1.92
C THR A 69 -0.37 -7.04 2.03
N GLY A 70 0.87 -7.29 1.58
CA GLY A 70 1.51 -8.61 1.61
C GLY A 70 0.83 -9.65 0.71
N THR A 71 -0.01 -9.20 -0.22
CA THR A 71 -0.73 -10.03 -1.20
C THR A 71 0.08 -10.22 -2.48
N GLY A 72 0.95 -9.26 -2.81
CA GLY A 72 1.78 -9.23 -4.01
C GLY A 72 1.19 -8.41 -5.15
N GLU A 73 -0.05 -7.94 -5.04
CA GLU A 73 -0.72 -7.08 -6.03
C GLU A 73 -0.86 -5.63 -5.55
N GLY A 74 -0.56 -5.36 -4.28
CA GLY A 74 -0.69 -4.03 -3.69
C GLY A 74 0.50 -3.13 -3.93
N GLY A 75 0.40 -1.88 -3.46
CA GLY A 75 1.52 -0.95 -3.45
C GLY A 75 1.34 0.25 -4.37
N GLU A 76 1.45 1.44 -3.79
CA GLU A 76 1.26 2.71 -4.48
C GLU A 76 2.55 3.52 -4.49
N SER A 77 2.79 4.25 -5.58
CA SER A 77 3.91 5.18 -5.65
C SER A 77 3.61 6.49 -4.90
N ILE A 78 4.65 7.30 -4.69
CA ILE A 78 4.49 8.66 -4.15
C ILE A 78 3.70 9.59 -5.08
N TYR A 79 3.74 9.31 -6.39
CA TYR A 79 3.12 10.14 -7.42
C TYR A 79 1.60 9.92 -7.54
N GLY A 80 1.05 8.95 -6.79
CA GLY A 80 -0.36 8.57 -6.88
C GLY A 80 -0.72 7.78 -8.15
N GLN A 81 0.25 7.60 -9.06
CA GLN A 81 0.13 6.83 -10.29
C GLN A 81 1.40 6.00 -10.52
N PRO A 82 1.30 4.85 -11.20
CA PRO A 82 2.47 4.10 -11.60
C PRO A 82 3.41 4.96 -12.46
N PHE A 83 4.73 4.83 -12.25
CA PHE A 83 5.73 5.64 -12.95
C PHE A 83 6.54 4.84 -13.97
N LYS A 84 7.10 5.57 -14.95
CA LYS A 84 7.86 5.03 -16.10
C LYS A 84 9.10 4.25 -15.66
N THR A 85 9.41 3.17 -16.38
CA THR A 85 10.64 2.39 -16.20
C THR A 85 11.86 3.16 -16.72
N GLU A 86 12.92 3.21 -15.92
CA GLU A 86 14.17 3.90 -16.25
C GLU A 86 15.27 2.85 -16.49
N ILE A 87 15.82 2.80 -17.70
CA ILE A 87 16.80 1.79 -18.11
C ILE A 87 18.09 2.52 -18.50
N HIS A 88 19.22 2.02 -18.02
CA HIS A 88 20.54 2.54 -18.35
C HIS A 88 21.45 1.41 -18.82
N SER A 89 22.20 1.61 -19.92
CA SER A 89 23.04 0.57 -20.54
C SER A 89 24.11 -0.03 -19.62
N ARG A 90 24.74 0.81 -18.79
CA ARG A 90 25.72 0.37 -17.77
C ARG A 90 25.11 -0.41 -16.60
N LEU A 91 23.80 -0.33 -16.39
CA LEU A 91 23.09 -0.96 -15.28
C LEU A 91 22.44 -2.24 -15.78
N SER A 92 22.95 -3.38 -15.32
CA SER A 92 22.49 -4.70 -15.73
C SER A 92 22.52 -5.68 -14.58
N PHE A 93 21.60 -6.64 -14.58
CA PHE A 93 21.45 -7.62 -13.51
C PHE A 93 22.46 -8.77 -13.64
N ASN A 94 23.75 -8.45 -13.57
CA ASN A 94 24.83 -9.42 -13.79
C ASN A 94 25.27 -10.15 -12.51
N ARG A 95 24.85 -9.66 -11.34
CA ARG A 95 25.25 -10.21 -10.04
C ARG A 95 24.13 -10.13 -9.01
N ARG A 96 24.33 -10.82 -7.90
CA ARG A 96 23.49 -10.75 -6.70
C ARG A 96 23.69 -9.44 -5.93
N GLY A 97 22.71 -9.09 -5.10
CA GLY A 97 22.75 -7.86 -4.30
C GLY A 97 22.41 -6.60 -5.08
N LEU A 98 21.63 -6.75 -6.15
CA LEU A 98 21.06 -5.63 -6.90
C LEU A 98 19.59 -5.44 -6.49
N VAL A 99 19.13 -4.19 -6.50
CA VAL A 99 17.78 -3.81 -6.09
C VAL A 99 17.03 -3.22 -7.29
N GLY A 100 16.00 -3.95 -7.73
CA GLY A 100 15.17 -3.58 -8.87
C GLY A 100 13.74 -3.25 -8.46
N MET A 101 13.06 -2.41 -9.24
CA MET A 101 11.62 -2.19 -9.09
C MET A 101 10.83 -3.35 -9.67
N ALA A 102 9.90 -3.91 -8.89
CA ALA A 102 8.95 -4.89 -9.40
C ALA A 102 7.91 -4.16 -10.27
N CYS A 103 7.62 -4.76 -11.42
CA CYS A 103 6.76 -4.17 -12.44
C CYS A 103 5.87 -5.29 -12.98
N LEU A 104 4.56 -5.07 -13.02
CA LEU A 104 3.60 -6.02 -13.60
C LEU A 104 3.60 -5.89 -15.13
N ASP A 105 3.52 -4.66 -15.62
CA ASP A 105 3.52 -4.31 -17.05
C ASP A 105 4.55 -3.20 -17.34
N GLU A 106 5.00 -3.06 -18.59
CA GLU A 106 5.96 -2.02 -18.96
C GLU A 106 5.50 -0.62 -18.50
N ASN A 107 6.37 0.09 -17.78
CA ASN A 107 6.12 1.43 -17.22
C ASN A 107 5.10 1.49 -16.07
N MET A 108 4.80 0.37 -15.43
CA MET A 108 3.92 0.32 -14.25
C MET A 108 4.66 0.05 -12.94
N ASN A 109 5.58 0.95 -12.57
CA ASN A 109 6.30 0.83 -11.30
C ASN A 109 5.51 1.44 -10.14
N GLY A 110 5.39 0.69 -9.03
CA GLY A 110 4.71 1.11 -7.80
C GLY A 110 5.67 1.30 -6.63
N SER A 111 5.33 0.73 -5.47
CA SER A 111 6.23 0.64 -4.30
C SER A 111 7.00 -0.67 -4.19
N GLN A 112 6.59 -1.69 -4.95
CA GLN A 112 7.19 -3.01 -4.83
C GLN A 112 8.60 -3.05 -5.43
N PHE A 113 9.51 -3.74 -4.76
CA PHE A 113 10.88 -3.92 -5.21
C PHE A 113 11.34 -5.34 -4.93
N PHE A 114 12.42 -5.74 -5.59
CA PHE A 114 13.03 -7.05 -5.39
C PHE A 114 14.55 -6.96 -5.25
N PHE A 115 15.10 -7.91 -4.49
CA PHE A 115 16.52 -8.18 -4.40
C PHE A 115 16.90 -9.33 -5.31
N THR A 116 18.04 -9.23 -5.98
CA THR A 116 18.60 -10.36 -6.74
C THR A 116 19.47 -11.25 -5.86
N LEU A 117 19.17 -12.55 -5.84
CA LEU A 117 19.99 -13.57 -5.17
C LEU A 117 21.06 -14.15 -6.10
N GLY A 118 20.85 -14.06 -7.41
CA GLY A 118 21.74 -14.53 -8.47
C GLY A 118 21.78 -13.56 -9.67
N PRO A 119 22.54 -13.91 -10.71
CA PRO A 119 22.50 -13.18 -11.98
C PRO A 119 21.13 -13.36 -12.65
N ALA A 120 20.51 -12.26 -13.09
CA ALA A 120 19.16 -12.24 -13.66
C ALA A 120 19.12 -11.41 -14.95
N THR A 121 19.92 -11.83 -15.94
CA THR A 121 20.06 -11.10 -17.22
C THR A 121 18.72 -10.94 -17.96
N GLU A 122 17.77 -11.85 -17.76
CA GLU A 122 16.41 -11.83 -18.31
C GLU A 122 15.57 -10.61 -17.88
N LEU A 123 15.89 -10.04 -16.72
CA LEU A 123 15.22 -8.87 -16.16
C LEU A 123 15.84 -7.55 -16.65
N THR A 124 17.03 -7.63 -17.28
CA THR A 124 17.76 -6.46 -17.77
C THR A 124 17.00 -5.85 -18.94
N GLY A 125 16.74 -4.55 -18.87
CA GLY A 125 15.95 -3.83 -19.88
C GLY A 125 14.43 -3.91 -19.70
N LYS A 126 13.93 -4.68 -18.73
CA LYS A 126 12.50 -4.73 -18.38
C LYS A 126 12.20 -4.00 -17.07
N HIS A 127 13.07 -4.20 -16.08
CA HIS A 127 12.92 -3.60 -14.74
C HIS A 127 13.92 -2.46 -14.52
N THR A 128 13.51 -1.46 -13.75
CA THR A 128 14.38 -0.36 -13.33
C THR A 128 15.33 -0.85 -12.25
N LEU A 129 16.64 -0.84 -12.52
CA LEU A 129 17.67 -1.11 -11.54
C LEU A 129 18.09 0.21 -10.87
N PHE A 130 17.76 0.40 -9.60
CA PHE A 130 17.94 1.70 -8.93
C PHE A 130 18.91 1.69 -7.76
N GLY A 131 19.34 0.51 -7.30
CA GLY A 131 20.31 0.42 -6.21
C GLY A 131 21.07 -0.90 -6.12
N ARG A 132 22.07 -0.91 -5.26
CA ARG A 132 22.87 -2.08 -4.90
C ARG A 132 22.99 -2.20 -3.39
N VAL A 133 23.10 -3.42 -2.89
CA VAL A 133 23.34 -3.71 -1.48
C VAL A 133 24.84 -3.55 -1.20
N ALA A 134 25.18 -2.92 -0.07
CA ALA A 134 26.58 -2.79 0.35
C ALA A 134 27.18 -4.16 0.66
N GLY A 135 28.48 -4.34 0.36
CA GLY A 135 29.15 -5.65 0.49
C GLY A 135 29.08 -6.25 1.90
N GLU A 136 29.13 -5.40 2.93
CA GLU A 136 29.10 -5.81 4.35
C GLU A 136 27.75 -6.42 4.75
N THR A 137 26.65 -5.89 4.20
CA THR A 137 25.28 -6.35 4.54
C THR A 137 24.69 -7.32 3.52
N LEU A 138 25.47 -7.72 2.51
CA LEU A 138 25.05 -8.67 1.47
C LEU A 138 24.64 -10.03 2.06
N PHE A 139 25.32 -10.50 3.10
CA PHE A 139 25.00 -11.78 3.76
C PHE A 139 23.63 -11.78 4.44
N ASN A 140 23.21 -10.65 5.01
CA ASN A 140 21.88 -10.51 5.62
C ASN A 140 20.79 -10.61 4.57
N MET A 141 21.02 -10.04 3.39
CA MET A 141 20.11 -10.18 2.24
C MET A 141 20.04 -11.63 1.75
N LEU A 142 21.17 -12.35 1.67
CA LEU A 142 21.18 -13.75 1.26
C LEU A 142 20.40 -14.65 2.21
N ARG A 143 20.45 -14.39 3.51
CA ARG A 143 19.65 -15.08 4.51
C ARG A 143 18.13 -14.89 4.33
N LEU A 144 17.67 -13.81 3.68
CA LEU A 144 16.25 -13.68 3.29
C LEU A 144 15.84 -14.75 2.28
N GLY A 145 16.79 -15.26 1.49
CA GLY A 145 16.59 -16.34 0.53
C GLY A 145 16.66 -17.74 1.14
N GLU A 146 17.13 -17.86 2.38
CA GLU A 146 17.26 -19.11 3.12
C GLU A 146 15.93 -19.44 3.81
N GLY A 147 14.96 -19.92 3.04
CA GLY A 147 13.64 -20.27 3.54
C GLY A 147 12.95 -21.34 2.71
N ASP A 148 12.09 -22.12 3.37
CA ASP A 148 11.20 -23.06 2.69
C ASP A 148 10.07 -22.32 2.00
N VAL A 149 9.92 -22.62 0.71
CA VAL A 149 8.98 -21.95 -0.19
C VAL A 149 7.76 -22.85 -0.38
N GLY A 150 6.57 -22.32 -0.17
CA GLY A 150 5.30 -23.01 -0.40
C GLY A 150 4.93 -23.07 -1.88
N ARG A 151 3.72 -23.58 -2.17
CA ARG A 151 3.22 -23.79 -3.55
C ARG A 151 3.07 -22.52 -4.39
N ASN A 152 2.94 -21.35 -3.78
CA ASN A 152 2.71 -20.07 -4.48
C ASN A 152 3.93 -19.14 -4.42
N GLU A 153 5.14 -19.69 -4.39
CA GLU A 153 6.39 -18.92 -4.23
C GLU A 153 6.43 -18.07 -2.93
N LYS A 154 5.50 -18.32 -2.00
CA LYS A 154 5.40 -17.62 -0.73
C LYS A 154 6.23 -18.36 0.32
N PRO A 155 7.15 -17.69 1.02
CA PRO A 155 7.94 -18.33 2.06
C PRO A 155 7.05 -18.71 3.26
N LEU A 156 7.32 -19.88 3.86
CA LEU A 156 6.61 -20.34 5.06
C LEU A 156 6.87 -19.42 6.25
N ARG A 157 8.11 -18.91 6.36
CA ARG A 157 8.50 -17.89 7.33
C ARG A 157 8.65 -16.56 6.62
N LEU A 158 7.72 -15.65 6.90
CA LEU A 158 7.72 -14.31 6.33
C LEU A 158 8.69 -13.41 7.10
N HIS A 159 9.78 -13.03 6.45
CA HIS A 159 10.64 -11.95 6.92
C HIS A 159 9.95 -10.61 6.69
N ARG A 160 10.22 -9.66 7.59
CA ARG A 160 9.62 -8.32 7.56
C ARG A 160 10.69 -7.24 7.67
N ILE A 161 10.38 -6.09 7.12
CA ILE A 161 11.13 -4.85 7.34
C ILE A 161 10.56 -4.23 8.61
N VAL A 162 11.37 -4.10 9.64
CA VAL A 162 10.96 -3.54 10.94
C VAL A 162 10.89 -2.02 10.85
N SER A 163 11.92 -1.40 10.30
CA SER A 163 12.00 0.04 10.16
C SER A 163 12.96 0.43 9.04
N THR A 164 12.72 1.59 8.43
CA THR A 164 13.64 2.17 7.44
C THR A 164 14.31 3.44 7.95
N SER A 165 15.57 3.66 7.57
CA SER A 165 16.31 4.86 7.94
C SER A 165 17.15 5.36 6.76
N VAL A 166 17.02 6.64 6.43
CA VAL A 166 17.76 7.27 5.34
C VAL A 166 19.02 7.91 5.94
N ILE A 167 20.20 7.42 5.55
CA ILE A 167 21.47 7.99 6.04
C ILE A 167 21.86 9.20 5.20
N LEU A 168 21.88 9.01 3.89
CA LEU A 168 22.28 10.04 2.93
C LEU A 168 21.14 10.22 1.94
N ASN A 169 20.43 11.34 2.10
CA ASN A 169 19.39 11.76 1.18
C ASN A 169 20.01 12.57 0.03
N PRO A 170 19.88 12.13 -1.24
CA PRO A 170 20.40 12.87 -2.39
C PRO A 170 19.49 14.03 -2.86
N TYR A 171 18.29 14.17 -2.30
CA TYR A 171 17.30 15.17 -2.72
C TYR A 171 16.88 16.07 -1.55
N ASP A 172 16.99 17.38 -1.73
CA ASP A 172 16.65 18.38 -0.70
C ASP A 172 15.16 18.73 -0.68
N ASP A 173 14.43 18.42 -1.76
CA ASP A 173 13.05 18.83 -2.00
C ASP A 173 12.00 17.78 -1.62
N ILE A 174 12.41 16.70 -0.93
CA ILE A 174 11.49 15.64 -0.50
C ILE A 174 10.82 16.05 0.80
N GLU A 175 9.52 16.35 0.71
CA GLU A 175 8.65 16.52 1.88
C GLU A 175 7.82 15.23 2.09
N PRO A 176 7.97 14.52 3.22
CA PRO A 176 7.20 13.31 3.48
C PRO A 176 5.72 13.63 3.68
N ARG A 177 4.83 12.86 3.04
CA ARG A 177 3.39 13.03 3.22
C ARG A 177 2.99 12.55 4.61
N GLN A 178 2.17 13.35 5.31
CA GLN A 178 1.54 12.93 6.55
C GLN A 178 0.40 11.96 6.23
N ARG A 179 0.70 10.66 6.13
CA ARG A 179 -0.35 9.65 6.13
C ARG A 179 -0.83 9.46 7.57
N PRO A 180 -2.15 9.39 7.82
CA PRO A 180 -2.63 8.98 9.14
C PRO A 180 -2.05 7.58 9.38
N LYS A 181 -1.18 7.44 10.41
CA LYS A 181 -0.74 6.12 10.85
C LYS A 181 -2.00 5.28 10.99
N GLN A 182 -2.06 4.16 10.27
CA GLN A 182 -3.18 3.23 10.46
C GLN A 182 -3.12 2.81 11.91
N ILE A 183 -3.97 3.42 12.74
CA ILE A 183 -4.21 2.99 14.10
C ILE A 183 -4.81 1.61 13.91
N VAL A 184 -3.98 0.59 14.06
CA VAL A 184 -4.45 -0.76 14.28
C VAL A 184 -5.38 -0.64 15.48
N LYS A 185 -6.70 -0.70 15.24
CA LYS A 185 -7.69 -0.89 16.28
C LYS A 185 -7.44 -2.29 16.84
N SER A 186 -6.44 -2.41 17.72
CA SER A 186 -6.43 -3.49 18.68
C SER A 186 -7.72 -3.32 19.47
N ASN A 187 -8.66 -4.24 19.29
CA ASN A 187 -9.85 -4.34 20.13
C ASN A 187 -9.38 -4.35 21.59
N SER A 188 -9.56 -3.21 22.26
CA SER A 188 -9.19 -3.00 23.64
C SER A 188 -10.38 -3.35 24.53
N GLU A 189 -10.65 -4.63 24.68
CA GLU A 189 -11.41 -5.19 25.79
C GLU A 189 -10.77 -6.54 26.15
N ASP A 190 -9.66 -6.46 26.89
CA ASP A 190 -9.23 -7.38 27.96
C ASP A 190 -7.78 -7.02 28.38
N GLU A 191 -7.61 -5.80 28.92
CA GLU A 191 -6.42 -5.49 29.71
C GLU A 191 -6.60 -6.08 31.11
N VAL A 192 -6.08 -7.29 31.33
CA VAL A 192 -5.83 -7.79 32.69
C VAL A 192 -4.68 -6.97 33.29
N LYS A 193 -5.03 -5.99 34.13
CA LYS A 193 -4.10 -5.26 35.00
C LYS A 193 -3.40 -6.22 35.96
N VAL A 194 -2.17 -6.60 35.66
CA VAL A 194 -1.29 -7.23 36.66
C VAL A 194 -0.74 -6.13 37.56
N THR A 195 -1.44 -5.87 38.66
CA THR A 195 -0.87 -5.13 39.79
C THR A 195 -0.66 -6.10 40.95
N ALA A 196 0.55 -6.66 41.02
CA ALA A 196 1.06 -7.25 42.25
C ALA A 196 2.59 -7.07 42.29
N LYS A 197 3.04 -6.32 43.29
CA LYS A 197 4.44 -6.12 43.64
C LYS A 197 5.08 -7.46 43.97
N ALA A 198 5.94 -7.97 43.11
CA ALA A 198 6.91 -8.98 43.47
C ALA A 198 8.19 -8.27 43.94
N THR A 199 8.41 -8.22 45.24
CA THR A 199 9.66 -7.80 45.86
C THR A 199 10.77 -8.70 45.34
N LYS A 200 11.61 -8.17 44.43
CA LYS A 200 12.82 -8.86 43.99
C LYS A 200 13.89 -8.61 45.04
N ASN A 201 14.19 -9.65 45.82
CA ASN A 201 15.32 -9.65 46.74
C ASN A 201 16.62 -9.58 45.93
N PHE A 202 17.29 -8.43 45.95
CA PHE A 202 18.61 -8.21 45.36
C PHE A 202 19.77 -8.76 46.22
N SER A 203 19.47 -9.60 47.21
CA SER A 203 20.46 -10.29 48.07
C SER A 203 21.00 -11.60 47.47
N LEU A 204 20.64 -11.96 46.23
CA LEU A 204 21.00 -13.25 45.63
C LEU A 204 21.83 -13.17 44.34
N LEU A 205 22.25 -11.98 43.91
CA LEU A 205 23.14 -11.83 42.75
C LEU A 205 24.21 -10.78 43.05
N SER A 206 25.16 -11.18 43.90
CA SER A 206 26.47 -10.55 44.05
C SER A 206 27.54 -11.53 43.54
N PHE A 207 27.52 -11.82 42.24
CA PHE A 207 28.62 -12.51 41.54
C PHE A 207 29.42 -11.46 40.77
N GLY A 208 30.12 -10.60 41.51
CA GLY A 208 30.88 -9.48 40.95
C GLY A 208 32.37 -9.46 41.30
N GLU A 209 32.88 -10.39 42.11
CA GLU A 209 34.28 -10.33 42.58
C GLU A 209 34.92 -11.70 42.87
N GLU A 210 34.23 -12.82 42.63
CA GLU A 210 34.74 -14.18 42.94
C GLU A 210 35.08 -15.00 41.68
N ALA A 211 34.72 -14.49 40.49
CA ALA A 211 34.88 -15.18 39.22
C ALA A 211 36.32 -15.16 38.65
N GLU A 212 37.24 -14.37 39.23
CA GLU A 212 38.66 -14.41 38.87
C GLU A 212 39.47 -15.37 39.77
N GLU A 213 39.05 -15.60 41.02
CA GLU A 213 39.75 -16.52 41.93
C GLU A 213 39.32 -17.99 41.73
N GLU A 214 38.08 -18.25 41.29
CA GLU A 214 37.61 -19.61 41.01
C GLU A 214 38.21 -20.22 39.73
N GLU A 215 38.56 -19.44 38.72
CA GLU A 215 39.19 -19.99 37.49
C GLU A 215 40.59 -20.54 37.74
N GLU A 216 41.36 -19.97 38.68
CA GLU A 216 42.68 -20.50 39.07
C GLU A 216 42.56 -21.77 39.92
N VAL A 217 41.57 -21.83 40.82
CA VAL A 217 41.33 -23.01 41.67
C VAL A 217 40.78 -24.18 40.84
N VAL A 218 39.86 -23.93 39.91
CA VAL A 218 39.27 -24.98 39.05
C VAL A 218 40.34 -25.59 38.13
N ASN A 219 41.28 -24.80 37.59
CA ASN A 219 42.36 -25.32 36.75
C ASN A 219 43.34 -26.21 37.53
N THR A 220 43.65 -25.89 38.79
CA THR A 220 44.53 -26.75 39.63
C THR A 220 43.84 -28.04 40.09
N VAL A 221 42.51 -28.04 40.21
CA VAL A 221 41.70 -29.21 40.55
C VAL A 221 41.55 -30.14 39.34
N VAL A 222 41.32 -29.59 38.14
CA VAL A 222 41.20 -30.37 36.90
C VAL A 222 42.49 -31.13 36.55
N GLU A 223 43.67 -30.57 36.86
CA GLU A 223 44.95 -31.30 36.71
C GLU A 223 45.10 -32.45 37.72
N LYS A 224 44.58 -32.30 38.95
CA LYS A 224 44.64 -33.34 40.00
C LYS A 224 43.63 -34.47 39.79
N PHE A 225 42.54 -34.24 39.06
CA PHE A 225 41.47 -35.23 38.83
C PHE A 225 41.55 -35.97 37.49
N ARG A 226 42.67 -35.87 36.78
CA ARG A 226 42.86 -36.51 35.46
C ARG A 226 42.98 -38.03 35.45
N GLN A 227 42.92 -38.70 36.62
CA GLN A 227 42.98 -40.15 36.69
C GLN A 227 41.86 -40.73 37.58
N LYS A 228 40.85 -41.29 36.89
CA LYS A 228 39.71 -42.08 37.37
C LYS A 228 38.63 -41.31 38.14
N GLY A 229 37.44 -41.25 37.56
CA GLY A 229 36.24 -40.67 38.18
C GLY A 229 35.85 -41.46 39.44
N LYS A 230 35.78 -40.75 40.56
CA LYS A 230 35.24 -41.27 41.82
C LYS A 230 33.80 -40.77 41.98
N SER A 231 32.93 -41.67 42.42
CA SER A 231 31.54 -41.36 42.79
C SER A 231 31.51 -40.53 44.09
N ALA A 232 30.47 -39.73 44.30
CA ALA A 232 30.27 -38.94 45.53
C ALA A 232 30.32 -39.81 46.82
N HIS A 233 30.06 -41.12 46.68
CA HIS A 233 30.20 -42.13 47.74
C HIS A 233 31.65 -42.31 48.26
N ASP A 234 32.65 -42.10 47.41
CA ASP A 234 34.08 -42.27 47.73
C ASP A 234 34.66 -41.02 48.44
N LEU A 235 33.89 -39.94 48.48
CA LEU A 235 34.29 -38.64 49.02
C LEU A 235 33.56 -38.28 50.33
N LEU A 236 32.36 -38.83 50.55
CA LEU A 236 31.54 -38.55 51.73
C LEU A 236 31.18 -39.87 52.43
N SER A 237 31.74 -40.07 53.63
CA SER A 237 31.46 -41.22 54.51
C SER A 237 30.13 -41.06 55.26
N ASP A 238 29.05 -40.87 54.52
CA ASP A 238 27.72 -40.57 55.06
C ASP A 238 26.89 -41.87 55.32
N PRO A 239 26.44 -42.16 56.56
CA PRO A 239 25.82 -43.45 56.93
C PRO A 239 24.48 -43.78 56.27
N ARG A 240 23.87 -42.83 55.54
CA ARG A 240 22.57 -42.98 54.87
C ARG A 240 22.68 -43.47 53.43
N LEU A 241 23.88 -43.54 52.88
CA LEU A 241 24.12 -43.96 51.50
C LEU A 241 24.59 -45.41 51.46
N SER A 242 23.77 -46.29 50.90
CA SER A 242 24.13 -47.69 50.67
C SER A 242 25.09 -47.79 49.48
N SER A 243 26.21 -48.50 49.67
CA SER A 243 27.21 -48.79 48.63
C SER A 243 26.78 -49.87 47.62
N ILE A 244 25.60 -50.46 47.81
CA ILE A 244 25.09 -51.58 47.00
C ILE A 244 24.32 -50.97 45.82
N PRO A 245 24.70 -51.27 44.56
CA PRO A 245 23.93 -50.83 43.41
C PRO A 245 22.53 -51.45 43.49
N VAL A 246 21.49 -50.60 43.38
CA VAL A 246 20.10 -51.06 43.31
C VAL A 246 19.95 -51.93 42.08
N THR A 247 19.74 -53.23 42.29
CA THR A 247 19.38 -54.16 41.23
C THR A 247 17.92 -53.90 40.87
N VAL A 248 17.69 -53.33 39.70
CA VAL A 248 16.33 -53.15 39.16
C VAL A 248 15.66 -54.52 39.10
N THR A 249 14.57 -54.70 39.83
CA THR A 249 13.83 -55.96 39.81
C THR A 249 12.96 -56.01 38.56
N ASP A 250 12.65 -57.22 38.06
CA ASP A 250 11.79 -57.38 36.88
C ASP A 250 10.40 -56.73 37.10
N GLU A 251 9.90 -56.72 38.34
CA GLU A 251 8.65 -56.05 38.74
C GLU A 251 8.70 -54.52 38.53
N ASP A 252 9.84 -53.88 38.83
CA ASP A 252 10.03 -52.45 38.59
C ASP A 252 9.99 -52.12 37.10
N THR A 253 10.57 -52.98 36.26
CA THR A 253 10.55 -52.79 34.79
C THR A 253 9.14 -52.95 34.21
N GLU A 254 8.34 -53.88 34.73
CA GLU A 254 6.95 -54.05 34.31
C GLU A 254 6.08 -52.86 34.71
N SER A 255 6.31 -52.28 35.89
CA SER A 255 5.57 -51.11 36.36
C SER A 255 5.83 -49.88 35.47
N VAL A 256 7.09 -49.68 35.06
CA VAL A 256 7.49 -48.60 34.15
C VAL A 256 6.92 -48.83 32.75
N ASN A 257 6.91 -50.08 32.27
CA ASN A 257 6.33 -50.42 30.97
C ASN A 257 4.81 -50.20 30.93
N ARG A 258 4.09 -50.49 32.02
CA ARG A 258 2.65 -50.18 32.13
C ARG A 258 2.39 -48.68 32.14
N ALA A 259 3.14 -47.91 32.93
CA ALA A 259 3.02 -46.45 32.97
C ALA A 259 3.30 -45.81 31.59
N LYS A 260 4.29 -46.35 30.87
CA LYS A 260 4.63 -45.90 29.51
C LYS A 260 3.51 -46.21 28.51
N PHE A 261 2.90 -47.39 28.59
CA PHE A 261 1.78 -47.78 27.73
C PHE A 261 0.54 -46.90 27.97
N GLU A 262 0.24 -46.56 29.22
CA GLU A 262 -0.87 -45.66 29.56
C GLU A 262 -0.63 -44.24 29.03
N LEU A 263 0.60 -43.73 29.16
CA LEU A 263 0.99 -42.43 28.63
C LEU A 263 0.89 -42.39 27.09
N ASP A 264 1.36 -43.43 26.40
CA ASP A 264 1.27 -43.53 24.94
C ASP A 264 -0.19 -43.57 24.45
N LYS A 265 -1.07 -44.25 25.19
CA LYS A 265 -2.51 -44.29 24.92
C LYS A 265 -3.15 -42.90 25.08
N GLU A 266 -2.78 -42.16 26.12
CA GLU A 266 -3.27 -40.81 26.36
C GLU A 266 -2.78 -39.81 25.29
N ILE A 267 -1.53 -39.96 24.84
CA ILE A 267 -0.96 -39.16 23.74
C ILE A 267 -1.72 -39.42 22.44
N GLN A 268 -2.01 -40.69 22.10
CA GLN A 268 -2.78 -41.04 20.91
C GLN A 268 -4.21 -40.50 20.95
N GLU A 269 -4.87 -40.56 22.11
CA GLU A 269 -6.23 -40.02 22.24
C GLU A 269 -6.24 -38.49 22.10
N ARG A 270 -5.23 -37.82 22.65
CA ARG A 270 -5.06 -36.37 22.49
C ARG A 270 -4.78 -35.97 21.05
N GLN A 271 -4.05 -36.78 20.29
CA GLN A 271 -3.83 -36.58 18.85
C GLN A 271 -5.13 -36.73 18.06
N ARG A 272 -5.91 -37.80 18.29
CA ARG A 272 -7.22 -37.98 17.63
C ARG A 272 -8.18 -36.84 17.91
N ARG A 273 -8.25 -36.34 19.15
CA ARG A 273 -9.10 -35.19 19.50
C ARG A 273 -8.70 -33.92 18.74
N ARG A 274 -7.40 -33.69 18.55
CA ARG A 274 -6.89 -32.57 17.74
C ARG A 274 -7.23 -32.72 16.26
N GLU A 275 -7.09 -33.92 15.71
CA GLU A 275 -7.44 -34.23 14.32
C GLU A 275 -8.94 -34.01 14.06
N THR A 276 -9.81 -34.49 14.95
CA THR A 276 -11.26 -34.27 14.83
C THR A 276 -11.65 -32.79 14.94
N ALA A 277 -10.97 -32.03 15.82
CA ALA A 277 -11.21 -30.59 15.94
C ALA A 277 -10.76 -29.84 14.67
N HIS A 278 -9.62 -30.21 14.09
CA HIS A 278 -9.14 -29.62 12.84
C HIS A 278 -10.09 -29.93 11.67
N LEU A 279 -10.59 -31.17 11.57
CA LEU A 279 -11.58 -31.55 10.57
C LEU A 279 -12.89 -30.74 10.71
N GLN A 280 -13.38 -30.54 11.94
CA GLN A 280 -14.58 -29.72 12.18
C GLN A 280 -14.36 -28.25 11.81
N GLU A 281 -13.18 -27.70 12.10
CA GLU A 281 -12.84 -26.34 11.67
C GLU A 281 -12.76 -26.22 10.15
N ASP A 282 -12.18 -27.21 9.47
CA ASP A 282 -12.07 -27.22 8.01
C ASP A 282 -13.43 -27.34 7.34
N GLU A 283 -14.33 -28.16 7.87
CA GLU A 283 -15.73 -28.24 7.44
C GLU A 283 -16.48 -26.91 7.66
N ALA A 284 -16.27 -26.26 8.81
CA ALA A 284 -16.87 -24.95 9.10
C ALA A 284 -16.35 -23.86 8.15
N LYS A 285 -15.04 -23.86 7.84
CA LYS A 285 -14.42 -22.97 6.86
C LYS A 285 -14.97 -23.23 5.45
N ALA A 286 -15.13 -24.50 5.05
CA ALA A 286 -15.70 -24.86 3.76
C ALA A 286 -17.14 -24.36 3.60
N LYS A 287 -18.01 -24.58 4.61
CA LYS A 287 -19.39 -24.06 4.61
C LYS A 287 -19.42 -22.53 4.53
N ARG A 288 -18.52 -21.83 5.22
CA ARG A 288 -18.42 -20.37 5.17
C ARG A 288 -17.98 -19.87 3.79
N ILE A 289 -17.04 -20.55 3.15
CA ILE A 289 -16.61 -20.24 1.78
C ILE A 289 -17.76 -20.43 0.79
N GLU A 290 -18.56 -21.49 0.95
CA GLU A 290 -19.71 -21.77 0.10
C GLU A 290 -20.80 -20.69 0.24
N MET A 291 -21.12 -20.24 1.46
CA MET A 291 -22.04 -19.12 1.68
C MET A 291 -21.54 -17.83 1.02
N LEU A 292 -20.25 -17.50 1.18
CA LEU A 292 -19.66 -16.31 0.56
C LEU A 292 -19.67 -16.38 -0.98
N ARG A 293 -19.51 -17.58 -1.56
CA ARG A 293 -19.64 -17.78 -3.01
C ARG A 293 -21.06 -17.50 -3.49
N HIS A 294 -22.07 -17.99 -2.77
CA HIS A 294 -23.47 -17.72 -3.11
C HIS A 294 -23.80 -16.22 -3.02
N GLU A 295 -23.38 -15.55 -1.95
CA GLU A 295 -23.55 -14.10 -1.78
C GLU A 295 -22.85 -13.30 -2.89
N ALA A 296 -21.64 -13.72 -3.29
CA ALA A 296 -20.91 -13.10 -4.39
C ALA A 296 -21.63 -13.30 -5.74
N GLU A 297 -22.24 -14.46 -5.99
CA GLU A 297 -23.04 -14.70 -7.19
C GLU A 297 -24.31 -13.85 -7.24
N GLU A 298 -25.00 -13.67 -6.10
CA GLU A 298 -26.16 -12.79 -5.99
C GLU A 298 -25.81 -11.34 -6.26
N LEU A 299 -24.73 -10.83 -5.66
CA LEU A 299 -24.23 -9.48 -5.93
C LEU A 299 -23.86 -9.29 -7.40
N ARG A 300 -23.21 -10.28 -8.02
CA ARG A 300 -22.91 -10.25 -9.47
C ARG A 300 -24.17 -10.16 -10.32
N ARG A 301 -25.23 -10.91 -9.98
CA ARG A 301 -26.52 -10.82 -10.67
C ARG A 301 -27.16 -9.45 -10.51
N GLN A 302 -27.13 -8.86 -9.30
CA GLN A 302 -27.66 -7.51 -9.07
C GLN A 302 -26.90 -6.45 -9.86
N ILE A 303 -25.57 -6.53 -9.92
CA ILE A 303 -24.73 -5.61 -10.72
C ILE A 303 -25.02 -5.77 -12.21
N ALA A 304 -25.26 -7.00 -12.70
CA ALA A 304 -25.61 -7.22 -14.10
C ALA A 304 -26.96 -6.58 -14.44
N LEU A 305 -27.96 -6.71 -13.56
CA LEU A 305 -29.27 -6.09 -13.74
C LEU A 305 -29.19 -4.55 -13.70
N SER A 306 -28.41 -3.97 -12.77
CA SER A 306 -28.23 -2.53 -12.70
C SER A 306 -27.52 -1.98 -13.94
N LYS A 307 -26.46 -2.66 -14.41
CA LYS A 307 -25.77 -2.29 -15.65
C LYS A 307 -26.67 -2.35 -16.89
N HIS A 308 -27.53 -3.37 -16.98
CA HIS A 308 -28.51 -3.45 -18.07
C HIS A 308 -29.54 -2.31 -18.00
N ALA A 309 -30.02 -1.96 -16.80
CA ALA A 309 -30.92 -0.84 -16.60
C ALA A 309 -30.27 0.51 -16.97
N GLU A 310 -29.02 0.74 -16.57
CA GLU A 310 -28.26 1.93 -16.93
C GLU A 310 -28.01 2.03 -18.43
N LYS A 311 -27.63 0.92 -19.08
CA LYS A 311 -27.43 0.88 -20.53
C LYS A 311 -28.71 1.22 -21.30
N ASN A 312 -29.85 0.70 -20.84
CA ASN A 312 -31.16 1.02 -21.43
C ASN A 312 -31.58 2.47 -21.17
N LYS A 313 -31.16 3.07 -20.05
CA LYS A 313 -31.40 4.49 -19.78
C LYS A 313 -30.55 5.37 -20.69
N GLN A 314 -29.26 5.05 -20.82
CA GLN A 314 -28.33 5.76 -21.72
C GLN A 314 -28.75 5.67 -23.19
N SER A 315 -29.25 4.52 -23.64
CA SER A 315 -29.75 4.39 -25.03
C SER A 315 -30.96 5.29 -25.28
N LYS A 316 -31.90 5.37 -24.32
CA LYS A 316 -33.06 6.27 -24.42
C LYS A 316 -32.66 7.74 -24.38
N GLU A 317 -31.75 8.12 -23.49
CA GLU A 317 -31.22 9.50 -23.41
C GLU A 317 -30.50 9.89 -24.71
N LYS A 318 -29.75 8.96 -25.30
CA LYS A 318 -29.09 9.17 -26.59
C LYS A 318 -30.09 9.35 -27.74
N GLU A 319 -31.12 8.50 -27.82
CA GLU A 319 -32.20 8.64 -28.81
C GLU A 319 -32.94 9.98 -28.66
N GLU A 320 -33.18 10.43 -27.43
CA GLU A 320 -33.83 11.71 -27.17
C GLU A 320 -32.96 12.91 -27.57
N LEU A 321 -31.65 12.85 -27.29
CA LEU A 321 -30.68 13.86 -27.74
C LEU A 321 -30.58 13.91 -29.26
N GLU A 322 -30.54 12.76 -29.94
CA GLU A 322 -30.53 12.69 -31.40
C GLU A 322 -31.81 13.28 -32.00
N ARG A 323 -32.99 13.03 -31.38
CA ARG A 323 -34.25 13.65 -31.81
C ARG A 323 -34.21 15.18 -31.66
N LYS A 324 -33.78 15.69 -30.50
CA LYS A 324 -33.64 17.13 -30.26
C LYS A 324 -32.64 17.79 -31.22
N ALA A 325 -31.56 17.08 -31.57
CA ALA A 325 -30.57 17.58 -32.52
C ALA A 325 -31.16 17.70 -33.94
N ARG A 326 -31.97 16.74 -34.39
CA ARG A 326 -32.68 16.81 -35.67
C ARG A 326 -33.70 17.96 -35.69
N GLU A 327 -34.51 18.09 -34.64
CA GLU A 327 -35.48 19.18 -34.51
C GLU A 327 -34.76 20.56 -34.54
N ALA A 328 -33.63 20.70 -33.87
CA ALA A 328 -32.83 21.94 -33.89
C ALA A 328 -32.20 22.21 -35.27
N GLN A 329 -31.82 21.18 -36.01
CA GLN A 329 -31.29 21.33 -37.37
C GLN A 329 -32.38 21.77 -38.34
N GLU A 330 -33.58 21.16 -38.26
CA GLU A 330 -34.74 21.59 -39.05
C GLU A 330 -35.14 23.03 -38.75
N GLN A 331 -35.08 23.46 -37.48
CA GLN A 331 -35.33 24.86 -37.10
C GLN A 331 -34.30 25.81 -37.72
N LYS A 332 -33.01 25.45 -37.69
CA LYS A 332 -31.96 26.26 -38.34
C LYS A 332 -32.17 26.37 -39.85
N GLU A 333 -32.50 25.26 -40.52
CA GLU A 333 -32.79 25.27 -41.96
C GLU A 333 -34.02 26.13 -42.28
N GLN A 334 -35.05 26.12 -41.44
CA GLN A 334 -36.21 27.00 -41.58
C GLN A 334 -35.86 28.48 -41.37
N GLU A 335 -35.01 28.80 -40.39
CA GLU A 335 -34.51 30.16 -40.14
C GLU A 335 -33.65 30.66 -41.31
N GLU A 336 -32.73 29.85 -41.82
CA GLU A 336 -31.91 30.16 -43.00
C GLU A 336 -32.76 30.35 -44.25
N ALA A 337 -33.75 29.48 -44.48
CA ALA A 337 -34.69 29.64 -45.58
C ALA A 337 -35.56 30.90 -45.45
N ALA A 338 -35.96 31.27 -44.23
CA ALA A 338 -36.69 32.51 -43.96
C ALA A 338 -35.81 33.76 -44.22
N LEU A 339 -34.55 33.73 -43.80
CA LEU A 339 -33.55 34.76 -44.10
C LEU A 339 -33.34 34.90 -45.61
N ALA A 340 -33.13 33.80 -46.33
CA ALA A 340 -32.94 33.81 -47.77
C ALA A 340 -34.19 34.34 -48.52
N ARG A 341 -35.39 33.98 -48.07
CA ARG A 341 -36.65 34.55 -48.62
C ARG A 341 -36.76 36.05 -48.36
N TRP A 342 -36.36 36.51 -47.17
CA TRP A 342 -36.34 37.93 -46.83
C TRP A 342 -35.33 38.70 -47.68
N GLU A 343 -34.11 38.17 -47.86
CA GLU A 343 -33.08 38.75 -48.71
C GLU A 343 -33.48 38.82 -50.19
N ALA A 344 -34.11 37.76 -50.72
CA ALA A 344 -34.63 37.75 -52.07
C ALA A 344 -35.72 38.82 -52.27
N LYS A 345 -36.57 39.04 -51.26
CA LYS A 345 -37.58 40.09 -51.28
C LYS A 345 -36.95 41.50 -51.28
N GLN A 346 -35.91 41.72 -50.47
CA GLN A 346 -35.12 42.96 -50.49
C GLN A 346 -34.49 43.21 -51.86
N LYS A 347 -33.92 42.18 -52.48
CA LYS A 347 -33.32 42.27 -53.81
C LYS A 347 -34.35 42.58 -54.90
N SER A 348 -35.54 41.98 -54.83
CA SER A 348 -36.65 42.30 -55.76
C SER A 348 -37.21 43.71 -55.59
N GLN A 349 -37.17 44.27 -54.37
CA GLN A 349 -37.49 45.69 -54.13
C GLN A 349 -36.44 46.64 -54.73
N LEU A 350 -35.17 46.23 -54.79
CA LEU A 350 -34.11 47.01 -55.43
C LEU A 350 -34.15 46.93 -56.96
N ASP A 351 -34.56 45.79 -57.54
CA ASP A 351 -34.69 45.62 -59.00
C ASP A 351 -36.00 46.18 -59.58
N GLY A 352 -37.00 46.46 -58.72
CA GLY A 352 -38.32 47.00 -59.10
C GLY A 352 -38.43 48.53 -59.17
N ASP A 353 -37.47 49.27 -58.65
CA ASP A 353 -37.51 50.74 -58.60
C ASP A 353 -36.47 51.37 -59.55
N SER A 354 -36.80 51.39 -60.84
CA SER A 354 -36.07 52.15 -61.88
C SER A 354 -36.78 53.43 -62.30
N LYS A 355 -37.72 53.97 -61.50
CA LYS A 355 -38.25 55.34 -61.69
C LYS A 355 -38.50 56.01 -60.34
N THR A 356 -37.85 57.17 -60.17
CA THR A 356 -38.01 58.19 -59.10
C THR A 356 -37.47 57.83 -57.71
N SER A 357 -36.15 57.92 -57.56
CA SER A 357 -35.53 58.21 -56.26
C SER A 357 -35.50 59.72 -56.03
N GLN A 358 -36.36 60.22 -55.13
CA GLN A 358 -36.00 61.40 -54.34
C GLN A 358 -35.22 60.90 -53.11
N PRO A 359 -34.04 61.45 -52.80
CA PRO A 359 -33.33 61.10 -51.58
C PRO A 359 -34.13 61.65 -50.39
N LEU A 360 -34.69 60.76 -49.58
CA LEU A 360 -35.06 61.14 -48.23
C LEU A 360 -33.78 61.05 -47.38
N VAL A 361 -33.45 62.17 -46.77
CA VAL A 361 -32.33 62.42 -45.84
C VAL A 361 -31.02 62.87 -46.51
N ASP A 362 -30.99 64.15 -46.88
CA ASP A 362 -29.77 64.95 -46.86
C ASP A 362 -29.35 65.16 -45.38
N ASP A 363 -28.09 64.85 -45.09
CA ASP A 363 -27.30 65.13 -43.87
C ASP A 363 -26.87 63.89 -43.07
N LEU A 364 -25.62 63.50 -43.35
CA LEU A 364 -24.84 62.47 -42.66
C LEU A 364 -24.64 62.77 -41.16
N ASP A 365 -24.79 64.04 -40.76
CA ASP A 365 -24.62 64.50 -39.38
C ASP A 365 -25.83 64.18 -38.50
N THR A 366 -27.05 64.18 -39.07
CA THR A 366 -28.31 63.90 -38.36
C THR A 366 -28.44 62.42 -38.01
N PHE A 367 -27.96 61.52 -38.88
CA PHE A 367 -27.92 60.08 -38.60
C PHE A 367 -26.93 59.72 -37.48
N SER A 368 -25.81 60.45 -37.38
CA SER A 368 -24.83 60.27 -36.29
C SER A 368 -25.41 60.70 -34.93
N ALA A 369 -26.21 61.79 -34.93
CA ALA A 369 -26.87 62.31 -33.74
C ALA A 369 -28.00 61.37 -33.26
N ASP A 370 -28.78 60.80 -34.19
CA ASP A 370 -29.82 59.82 -33.86
C ASP A 370 -29.25 58.47 -33.42
N PHE A 371 -28.14 58.01 -34.02
CA PHE A 371 -27.44 56.81 -33.55
C PHE A 371 -26.80 57.02 -32.17
N ALA A 372 -26.29 58.22 -31.88
CA ALA A 372 -25.81 58.59 -30.55
C ALA A 372 -26.94 58.67 -29.52
N SER A 373 -28.11 59.19 -29.91
CA SER A 373 -29.32 59.21 -29.06
C SER A 373 -29.86 57.80 -28.81
N TYR A 374 -29.79 56.90 -29.81
CA TYR A 374 -30.20 55.50 -29.70
C TYR A 374 -29.22 54.68 -28.85
N LYS A 375 -27.90 54.95 -28.96
CA LYS A 375 -26.86 54.35 -28.11
C LYS A 375 -26.90 54.88 -26.67
N ALA A 376 -27.36 56.11 -26.45
CA ALA A 376 -27.61 56.67 -25.13
C ALA A 376 -28.90 56.12 -24.49
N LYS A 377 -29.96 55.90 -25.29
CA LYS A 377 -31.21 55.23 -24.86
C LYS A 377 -30.97 53.74 -24.61
N SER A 378 -30.15 53.06 -25.40
CA SER A 378 -29.77 51.66 -25.16
C SER A 378 -28.85 51.52 -23.94
N LYS A 379 -27.96 52.48 -23.64
CA LYS A 379 -27.22 52.51 -22.36
C LYS A 379 -28.13 52.73 -21.15
N LYS A 380 -29.21 53.51 -21.27
CA LYS A 380 -30.25 53.60 -20.21
C LYS A 380 -31.05 52.29 -20.08
N ALA A 381 -31.36 51.60 -21.17
CA ALA A 381 -32.04 50.29 -21.15
C ALA A 381 -31.15 49.14 -20.65
N VAL A 382 -29.84 49.19 -20.95
CA VAL A 382 -28.83 48.28 -20.42
C VAL A 382 -28.60 48.54 -18.93
N LYS A 383 -28.70 49.80 -18.44
CA LYS A 383 -28.65 50.09 -16.99
C LYS A 383 -29.87 49.56 -16.23
N VAL A 384 -31.05 49.45 -16.87
CA VAL A 384 -32.25 48.81 -16.30
C VAL A 384 -32.16 47.27 -16.37
N ARG A 385 -31.58 46.70 -17.44
CA ARG A 385 -31.32 45.25 -17.53
C ARG A 385 -30.15 44.78 -16.66
N GLN A 386 -29.17 45.64 -16.40
CA GLN A 386 -28.05 45.33 -15.50
C GLN A 386 -28.46 45.43 -14.02
N TRP A 387 -29.52 46.18 -13.69
CA TRP A 387 -30.18 46.10 -12.38
C TRP A 387 -31.02 44.82 -12.23
N LEU A 388 -31.72 44.38 -13.28
CA LEU A 388 -32.49 43.12 -13.28
C LEU A 388 -31.60 41.86 -13.28
N VAL A 389 -30.44 41.89 -13.93
CA VAL A 389 -29.45 40.80 -13.88
C VAL A 389 -28.69 40.81 -12.55
N PHE A 390 -28.46 41.97 -11.91
CA PHE A 390 -27.90 42.00 -10.54
C PHE A 390 -28.89 41.48 -9.49
N THR A 391 -30.21 41.65 -9.68
CA THR A 391 -31.22 41.03 -8.82
C THR A 391 -31.45 39.54 -9.12
N SER A 392 -31.11 39.05 -10.33
CA SER A 392 -31.14 37.62 -10.64
C SER A 392 -29.88 36.90 -10.15
N TYR A 393 -28.70 37.54 -10.18
CA TYR A 393 -27.46 36.98 -9.63
C TYR A 393 -27.38 36.96 -8.09
N ILE A 394 -28.25 37.68 -7.40
CA ILE A 394 -28.46 37.53 -5.94
C ILE A 394 -29.48 36.43 -5.61
N MET A 395 -30.28 35.98 -6.58
CA MET A 395 -31.21 34.85 -6.41
C MET A 395 -30.59 33.50 -6.78
N ASP A 396 -29.62 33.45 -7.70
CA ASP A 396 -28.93 32.19 -8.06
C ASP A 396 -27.75 31.84 -7.12
N CYS A 397 -27.31 32.74 -6.23
CA CYS A 397 -26.38 32.41 -5.14
C CYS A 397 -27.06 31.85 -3.88
N ASN A 398 -28.38 31.63 -3.89
CA ASN A 398 -29.13 31.17 -2.71
C ASN A 398 -29.58 29.69 -2.76
N TYR A 399 -29.21 28.93 -3.80
CA TYR A 399 -29.56 27.50 -3.88
C TYR A 399 -28.43 26.53 -3.50
N ASP A 400 -27.16 26.93 -3.59
CA ASP A 400 -26.04 26.06 -3.16
C ASP A 400 -25.61 26.23 -1.69
N CYS A 401 -26.25 27.14 -0.94
CA CYS A 401 -26.04 27.27 0.51
C CYS A 401 -27.11 26.56 1.38
N TYR A 402 -28.18 26.03 0.79
CA TYR A 402 -29.26 25.37 1.54
C TYR A 402 -29.00 23.89 1.85
N LEU A 403 -28.10 23.22 1.12
CA LEU A 403 -27.76 21.80 1.36
C LEU A 403 -26.70 21.58 2.45
N ILE A 404 -26.01 22.63 2.89
CA ILE A 404 -25.07 22.59 4.02
C ILE A 404 -25.74 23.06 5.33
N LYS A 405 -26.77 23.92 5.28
CA LYS A 405 -27.51 24.33 6.48
C LYS A 405 -28.59 23.34 6.94
N LEU A 406 -29.12 22.48 6.07
CA LEU A 406 -30.11 21.46 6.49
C LEU A 406 -29.47 20.29 7.26
N LYS A 407 -28.17 20.01 7.05
CA LYS A 407 -27.43 18.95 7.75
C LYS A 407 -26.99 19.36 9.16
N TYR A 408 -26.82 20.66 9.43
CA TYR A 408 -26.49 21.18 10.76
C TYR A 408 -27.73 21.45 11.64
N LEU A 409 -28.89 21.77 11.05
CA LEU A 409 -30.14 21.98 11.80
C LEU A 409 -30.79 20.67 12.29
N ILE A 410 -30.62 19.56 11.58
CA ILE A 410 -31.13 18.25 12.02
C ILE A 410 -30.29 17.67 13.17
N ASN A 411 -28.97 17.88 13.17
CA ASN A 411 -28.11 17.47 14.28
C ASN A 411 -28.28 18.32 15.55
N PHE A 412 -28.75 19.57 15.43
CA PHE A 412 -29.03 20.41 16.60
C PHE A 412 -30.39 20.06 17.25
N PHE A 413 -31.39 19.64 16.46
CA PHE A 413 -32.69 19.23 17.01
C PHE A 413 -32.66 17.83 17.66
N ILE A 414 -31.81 16.92 17.18
CA ILE A 414 -31.63 15.60 17.80
C ILE A 414 -30.85 15.71 19.13
N SER A 415 -29.96 16.69 19.27
CA SER A 415 -29.22 16.90 20.52
C SER A 415 -30.02 17.62 21.62
N TRP A 416 -31.13 18.30 21.29
CA TRP A 416 -31.95 19.01 22.27
C TRP A 416 -33.11 18.16 22.83
N SER A 417 -33.49 17.07 22.16
CA SER A 417 -34.52 16.13 22.60
C SER A 417 -34.03 15.09 23.63
N TRP A 418 -32.79 15.21 24.11
CA TRP A 418 -32.20 14.38 25.18
C TRP A 418 -31.84 15.20 26.43
N MET A 419 -32.23 16.48 26.49
CA MET A 419 -31.90 17.38 27.60
C MET A 419 -33.08 18.26 28.05
N VAL A 420 -34.30 17.72 27.91
CA VAL A 420 -35.53 18.01 28.67
C VAL A 420 -36.21 16.66 28.87
#